data_AF-A0AAW8AQU2-F1
#
_entry.id   AF-A0AAW8AQU2-F1
#
_cell.length_a   1.000
_cell.length_b   1.000
_cell.length_c   1.000
_cell.angle_alpha   90.00
_cell.angle_beta   90.00
_cell.angle_gamma   90.00
#
_symmetry.space_group_name_H-M   'P 1'
#
loop_
_entity.id
_entity.type
_entity.pdbx_description
1 polymer ?
#
loop_
_entity_poly.entity_id
_entity_poly.type
_entity_poly.pdbx_seq_one_letter_code
_entity_poly.pdbx_strand_id
1 'polypeptide(L)'
;EVAADYPDVELSHMYADNCAMQLFRRPDQFDVIVTDNLFGDILSDAAAALTGSLGLLPSASLSGLGQGGRSRGLYEPIHGSAPDIAGQGVANP
;
A
#
# COMPACT_ATOMS: atom_id res chain seq x y z
N GLU A 1 7.49 4.88 -20.48
CA GLU A 1 7.08 4.07 -21.64
C GLU A 1 5.59 3.72 -21.56
N VAL A 2 5.15 2.94 -20.56
CA VAL A 2 3.72 2.55 -20.40
C VAL A 2 2.73 3.74 -20.34
N ALA A 3 3.11 4.87 -19.75
CA ALA A 3 2.23 6.04 -19.62
C ALA A 3 1.71 6.60 -20.96
N ALA A 4 2.45 6.40 -22.06
CA ALA A 4 2.01 6.84 -23.39
C ALA A 4 0.76 6.08 -23.88
N ASP A 5 0.52 4.87 -23.35
CA ASP A 5 -0.63 4.03 -23.70
C ASP A 5 -1.90 4.42 -22.92
N TYR A 6 -1.79 5.30 -21.91
CA TYR A 6 -2.88 5.72 -21.01
C TYR A 6 -2.96 7.26 -20.91
N PRO A 7 -3.37 7.96 -21.99
CA PRO A 7 -3.37 9.43 -22.03
C PRO A 7 -4.39 10.09 -21.10
N ASP A 8 -5.35 9.31 -20.59
CA ASP A 8 -6.37 9.71 -19.63
C ASP A 8 -5.90 9.63 -18.16
N VAL A 9 -4.74 9.04 -17.90
CA VAL A 9 -4.15 8.93 -16.56
C VAL A 9 -3.06 9.97 -16.39
N GLU A 10 -3.24 10.88 -15.43
CA GLU A 10 -2.21 11.86 -15.07
C GLU A 10 -1.03 11.15 -14.36
N LEU A 11 0.19 11.34 -14.87
CA LEU A 11 1.41 10.82 -14.26
C LEU A 11 2.28 11.95 -13.72
N SER A 12 2.60 11.88 -12.43
CA SER A 12 3.62 12.70 -11.80
C SER A 12 4.69 11.83 -11.12
N HIS A 13 5.90 12.35 -11.03
CA HIS A 13 7.02 11.69 -10.35
C HIS A 13 7.42 12.47 -9.10
N MET A 14 7.72 11.74 -8.03
CA MET A 14 8.10 12.32 -6.74
C MET A 14 9.21 11.46 -6.11
N TYR A 15 10.18 12.12 -5.46
CA TYR A 15 11.15 11.40 -4.64
C TYR A 15 10.47 10.81 -3.39
N ALA A 16 10.94 9.65 -2.94
CA ALA A 16 10.29 8.88 -1.88
C ALA A 16 10.22 9.64 -0.53
N ASP A 17 11.24 10.44 -0.22
CA ASP A 17 11.28 11.30 0.97
C ASP A 17 10.21 12.40 0.92
N ASN A 18 10.08 13.09 -0.23
CA ASN A 18 9.02 14.06 -0.44
C ASN A 18 7.65 13.39 -0.43
N CYS A 19 7.50 12.19 -1.01
CA CYS A 19 6.26 11.42 -0.99
C CYS A 19 5.81 11.13 0.45
N ALA A 20 6.73 10.65 1.31
CA ALA A 20 6.46 10.44 2.72
C ALA A 20 5.98 11.73 3.41
N MET A 21 6.65 12.87 3.16
CA MET A 21 6.23 14.16 3.72
C MET A 21 4.84 14.61 3.23
N GLN A 22 4.56 14.41 1.95
CA GLN A 22 3.28 14.79 1.34
C GLN A 22 2.12 13.91 1.81
N LEU A 23 2.36 12.61 2.08
CA LEU A 23 1.35 11.73 2.67
C LEU A 23 0.81 12.34 3.97
N PHE A 24 1.66 12.87 4.84
CA PHE A 24 1.19 13.49 6.08
C PHE A 24 0.65 14.91 5.91
N ARG A 25 1.23 15.69 5.01
CA ARG A 25 0.91 17.12 4.86
C ARG A 25 -0.36 17.38 4.05
N ARG A 26 -0.55 16.62 2.97
CA ARG A 26 -1.64 16.79 2.00
C ARG A 26 -1.95 15.43 1.34
N PRO A 27 -2.53 14.46 2.08
CA PRO A 27 -2.81 13.11 1.58
C PRO A 27 -3.84 13.08 0.44
N ASP A 28 -4.76 14.05 0.40
CA ASP A 28 -5.86 14.18 -0.56
C ASP A 28 -5.42 14.42 -2.01
N GLN A 29 -4.12 14.67 -2.25
CA GLN A 29 -3.57 14.79 -3.59
C GLN A 29 -3.31 13.44 -4.28
N PHE A 30 -3.31 12.34 -3.52
CA PHE A 30 -2.95 11.02 -4.03
C PHE A 30 -4.18 10.19 -4.37
N ASP A 31 -4.12 9.49 -5.50
CA ASP A 31 -5.08 8.45 -5.89
C ASP A 31 -4.38 7.08 -5.92
N VAL A 32 -3.39 6.93 -6.81
CA VAL A 32 -2.57 5.72 -6.93
C VAL A 32 -1.08 6.05 -6.80
N ILE A 33 -0.38 5.29 -5.95
CA ILE A 33 1.08 5.36 -5.81
C ILE A 33 1.67 4.04 -6.31
N VAL A 34 2.60 4.12 -7.26
CA VAL A 34 3.39 2.98 -7.73
C VAL A 34 4.84 3.22 -7.36
N THR A 35 5.45 2.24 -6.70
CA THR A 35 6.83 2.34 -6.23
C THR A 35 7.48 0.95 -6.18
N ASP A 36 8.77 0.91 -5.88
CA ASP A 36 9.50 -0.34 -5.66
C ASP A 36 9.10 -1.03 -4.35
N ASN A 37 9.70 -2.19 -4.10
CA ASN A 37 9.38 -3.00 -2.93
C ASN A 37 9.72 -2.31 -1.60
N LEU A 38 10.91 -1.70 -1.50
CA LEU A 38 11.38 -1.09 -0.26
C LEU A 38 10.57 0.16 0.11
N PHE A 39 10.36 1.07 -0.84
CA PHE A 39 9.57 2.26 -0.57
C PHE A 39 8.08 1.92 -0.44
N GLY A 40 7.60 0.88 -1.11
CA GLY A 40 6.23 0.38 -0.95
C GLY A 40 5.93 0.00 0.49
N ASP A 41 6.81 -0.80 1.09
CA ASP A 41 6.73 -1.24 2.50
C ASP A 41 6.66 -0.05 3.47
N ILE A 42 7.58 0.90 3.32
CA ILE A 42 7.66 2.09 4.19
C ILE A 42 6.43 3.00 4.01
N LEU A 43 6.04 3.28 2.76
CA LEU A 43 4.95 4.22 2.47
C LEU A 43 3.58 3.64 2.81
N SER A 44 3.37 2.33 2.67
CA SER A 44 2.11 1.68 3.06
C SER A 44 1.89 1.74 4.57
N ASP A 45 2.93 1.54 5.37
CA ASP A 45 2.84 1.66 6.83
C ASP A 45 2.62 3.11 7.27
N ALA A 46 3.29 4.06 6.61
CA ALA A 46 3.05 5.49 6.86
C ALA A 46 1.60 5.89 6.55
N ALA A 47 1.02 5.38 5.46
CA ALA A 47 -0.37 5.59 5.12
C ALA A 47 -1.33 4.92 6.13
N ALA A 48 -0.95 3.79 6.71
CA ALA A 48 -1.71 3.14 7.79
C ALA A 48 -1.81 4.00 9.05
N ALA A 49 -0.68 4.60 9.44
CA ALA A 49 -0.65 5.50 10.58
C ALA A 49 -1.58 6.71 10.39
N LEU A 50 -1.73 7.19 9.14
CA LEU A 50 -2.65 8.29 8.80
C LEU A 50 -4.12 7.92 8.91
N THR A 51 -4.48 6.70 8.53
CA THR A 51 -5.88 6.23 8.55
C THR A 51 -6.34 5.76 9.93
N GLY A 52 -5.43 5.73 10.91
CA GLY A 52 -5.72 5.58 12.34
C GLY A 52 -5.36 4.22 12.93
N SER A 53 -5.13 3.19 12.12
CA SER A 53 -4.63 1.90 12.62
C SER A 53 -4.06 1.01 11.52
N LEU A 54 -2.89 0.43 11.79
CA LEU A 54 -2.32 -0.70 11.02
C LEU A 54 -3.26 -1.92 11.00
N GLY A 55 -4.07 -2.10 12.06
CA GLY A 55 -5.03 -3.20 12.19
C GLY A 55 -6.20 -3.15 11.20
N LEU A 56 -6.32 -2.08 10.40
CA LEU A 56 -7.44 -1.88 9.48
C LEU A 56 -7.04 -2.02 8.00
N LEU A 57 -5.74 -2.13 7.70
CA LEU A 57 -5.28 -2.13 6.33
C LEU A 57 -5.15 -3.55 5.75
N PRO A 58 -5.92 -3.88 4.69
CA PRO A 58 -5.73 -5.09 3.94
C PRO A 58 -4.56 -4.97 2.95
N SER A 59 -3.97 -6.10 2.58
CA SER A 59 -2.99 -6.19 1.51
C SER A 59 -3.32 -7.34 0.55
N ALA A 60 -2.78 -7.26 -0.66
CA ALA A 60 -2.91 -8.30 -1.67
C ALA A 60 -1.58 -8.49 -2.42
N SER A 61 -0.96 -9.65 -2.20
CA SER A 61 0.20 -10.12 -2.96
C SER A 61 -0.30 -10.92 -4.15
N LEU A 62 -0.38 -10.28 -5.32
CA LEU A 62 -0.91 -10.87 -6.55
C LEU A 62 0.20 -11.42 -7.44
N SER A 63 0.05 -12.67 -7.89
CA SER A 63 0.84 -13.17 -9.01
C SER A 63 0.45 -12.47 -10.31
N GLY A 64 1.31 -12.49 -11.32
CA GLY A 64 0.97 -11.97 -12.65
C GLY A 64 -0.33 -12.57 -13.18
N LEU A 65 -0.96 -11.89 -14.14
CA LEU A 65 -2.20 -12.36 -14.76
C LEU A 65 -1.96 -13.70 -15.47
N GLY A 66 -2.62 -14.75 -15.01
CA GLY A 66 -2.59 -16.07 -15.64
C GLY A 66 -3.52 -16.17 -16.86
N GLN A 67 -3.53 -17.33 -17.51
CA GLN A 67 -4.46 -17.58 -18.63
C GLN A 67 -5.92 -17.44 -18.16
N GLY A 68 -6.71 -16.67 -18.92
CA GLY A 68 -8.11 -16.38 -18.61
C GLY A 68 -8.32 -15.22 -17.62
N GLY A 69 -7.32 -14.36 -17.40
CA GLY A 69 -7.46 -13.14 -16.60
C GLY A 69 -7.53 -13.37 -15.09
N ARG A 70 -7.24 -14.60 -14.63
CA ARG A 70 -7.22 -14.94 -13.21
C ARG A 70 -5.80 -14.88 -12.66
N SER A 71 -5.64 -14.20 -11.54
CA SER A 71 -4.40 -14.21 -10.74
C SER A 71 -4.61 -15.06 -9.49
N ARG A 72 -3.56 -15.78 -9.08
CA ARG A 72 -3.48 -16.32 -7.72
C ARG A 72 -2.98 -15.18 -6.81
N GLY A 73 -3.70 -14.91 -5.74
CA GLY A 73 -3.33 -13.88 -4.77
C GLY A 73 -3.26 -14.45 -3.35
N LEU A 74 -2.33 -13.91 -2.56
CA LEU A 74 -2.35 -14.00 -1.10
C LEU A 74 -2.95 -12.70 -0.56
N TYR A 75 -3.94 -12.82 0.32
CA TYR A 75 -4.61 -11.68 0.93
C TYR A 75 -4.40 -11.77 2.43
N GLU A 76 -3.78 -10.75 3.00
CA GLU A 76 -3.37 -10.73 4.40
C GLU A 76 -3.45 -9.29 4.95
N PRO A 77 -3.63 -9.11 6.27
CA PRO A 77 -3.45 -7.79 6.87
C PRO A 77 -2.02 -7.28 6.65
N ILE A 78 -1.85 -5.96 6.56
CA ILE A 78 -0.49 -5.36 6.52
C ILE A 78 0.24 -5.59 7.85
N HIS A 79 -0.49 -5.59 8.97
CA HIS A 79 0.13 -5.75 10.27
C HIS A 79 0.74 -7.15 10.47
N GLY A 80 1.87 -7.19 11.19
CA GLY A 80 2.55 -8.42 11.53
C GLY A 80 1.88 -9.21 12.67
N SER A 81 2.66 -10.11 13.27
CA SER A 81 2.19 -11.06 14.30
C SER A 81 1.88 -10.44 15.67
N ALA A 82 2.26 -9.18 15.91
CA ALA A 82 2.10 -8.44 17.17
C ALA A 82 2.32 -9.30 18.45
N PRO A 83 3.56 -9.81 18.68
CA PRO A 83 3.83 -10.78 19.75
C PRO A 83 3.55 -10.26 21.17
N ASP A 84 3.59 -8.95 21.35
CA ASP A 84 3.33 -8.23 22.59
C ASP A 84 1.86 -8.34 23.05
N ILE A 85 0.91 -8.54 22.12
CA ILE A 85 -0.53 -8.70 22.41
C ILE A 85 -1.05 -10.11 22.12
N ALA A 86 -0.18 -11.04 21.74
CA ALA A 86 -0.56 -12.41 21.42
C ALA A 86 -1.25 -13.10 22.63
N GLY A 87 -2.39 -13.74 22.36
CA GLY A 87 -3.17 -14.44 23.39
C GLY A 87 -4.02 -13.55 24.31
N GLN A 88 -3.97 -12.22 24.14
CA GLN A 88 -4.76 -11.29 24.97
C GLN A 88 -6.17 -11.04 24.40
N GLY A 89 -6.43 -11.41 23.15
CA GLY A 89 -7.74 -11.21 22.50
C GLY A 89 -8.07 -9.76 22.18
N VAL A 90 -7.05 -8.89 22.07
CA VAL A 90 -7.20 -7.44 21.82
C VAL A 90 -6.78 -6.99 20.42
N ALA A 91 -6.30 -7.92 19.58
CA ALA A 91 -5.98 -7.62 18.18
C ALA A 91 -7.26 -7.29 17.39
N ASN A 92 -7.19 -6.30 16.51
CA ASN A 92 -8.28 -5.94 15.61
C ASN A 92 -8.28 -6.91 14.41
N PRO A 93 -9.33 -7.72 14.20
CA PRO A 93 -9.37 -8.73 13.14
C PRO A 93 -9.65 -8.17 11.75
#